data_AF-A0A9W4XQ40-F1
#
_entry.id   AF-A0A9W4XQ40-F1
#
_cell.length_a   1.000
_cell.length_b   1.000
_cell.length_c   1.000
_cell.angle_alpha   90.00
_cell.angle_beta   90.00
_cell.angle_gamma   90.00
#
_symmetry.space_group_name_H-M   'P 1'
#
loop_
_entity.id
_entity.type
_entity.pdbx_description
1 polymer ?
#
loop_
_entity_poly.entity_id
_entity_poly.type
_entity_poly.pdbx_seq_one_letter_code
_entity_poly.pdbx_strand_id
1 'polypeptide(L)'
;MHTTAFLTTLLTTALAAPHNYARPTRDNGITVALISISPELQTQTVLRDGIVDKSPPVGSQGPYSQVSITVGPQASNKAIRCQLLDTAGTPIPARRNGNLDTTFADGDAGAWTFVTPDQLVSEIICDPSFKKAEPITPPTVNTTAPPSSSSPSDEIRVLLSNQATETGISFRLPNSGVREELEVKSTEMFKDVRIFSPAAVENSLRCQILDKAGDAVTAKRGENVDTTFSDGGKEEWGFVRPVMTTVGRIVCDPAFVKASA
;
A
#
# COMPACT_ATOMS: atom_id res chain seq x y z
N MET A 1 -6.19 -6.07 -78.77
CA MET A 1 -5.43 -5.01 -78.08
C MET A 1 -6.40 -4.28 -77.19
N HIS A 2 -6.20 -4.30 -75.86
CA HIS A 2 -6.59 -3.31 -74.84
C HIS A 2 -6.09 -3.89 -73.52
N THR A 3 -4.97 -3.35 -73.04
CA THR A 3 -4.24 -3.78 -71.84
C THR A 3 -4.66 -2.86 -70.70
N THR A 4 -5.22 -3.39 -69.61
CA THR A 4 -5.57 -2.60 -68.43
C THR A 4 -4.72 -3.07 -67.26
N ALA A 5 -3.77 -2.23 -66.83
CA ALA A 5 -2.94 -2.44 -65.66
C ALA A 5 -3.56 -1.75 -64.44
N PHE A 6 -3.77 -2.49 -63.36
CA PHE A 6 -4.15 -1.95 -62.05
C PHE A 6 -2.87 -1.62 -61.26
N LEU A 7 -2.77 -0.38 -60.78
CA LEU A 7 -1.66 0.14 -60.00
C LEU A 7 -2.05 0.14 -58.51
N THR A 8 -1.39 -0.69 -57.70
CA THR A 8 -1.58 -0.75 -56.24
C THR A 8 -0.51 0.08 -55.53
N THR A 9 -0.94 1.14 -54.84
CA THR A 9 -0.08 1.94 -53.95
C THR A 9 -0.12 1.40 -52.53
N LEU A 10 1.01 0.87 -52.04
CA LEU A 10 1.21 0.52 -50.63
C LEU A 10 1.66 1.77 -49.86
N LEU A 11 0.83 2.23 -48.92
CA LEU A 11 1.18 3.25 -47.94
C LEU A 11 1.84 2.54 -46.74
N THR A 12 3.15 2.73 -46.57
CA THR A 12 3.88 2.30 -45.36
C THR A 12 3.79 3.40 -44.31
N THR A 13 2.98 3.18 -43.28
CA THR A 13 3.02 3.98 -42.04
C THR A 13 4.17 3.48 -41.18
N ALA A 14 5.24 4.28 -41.08
CA ALA A 14 6.29 4.04 -40.11
C ALA A 14 5.76 4.33 -38.70
N LEU A 15 5.51 3.27 -37.92
CA LEU A 15 5.28 3.38 -36.48
C LEU A 15 6.62 3.74 -35.82
N ALA A 16 6.76 4.99 -35.40
CA ALA A 16 7.82 5.41 -34.50
C ALA A 16 7.61 4.72 -33.15
N ALA A 17 8.49 3.79 -32.79
CA ALA A 17 8.49 3.15 -31.49
C ALA A 17 8.81 4.18 -30.39
N PRO A 18 8.14 4.13 -29.23
CA PRO A 18 8.44 5.01 -28.11
C PRO A 18 9.89 4.79 -27.67
N HIS A 19 10.65 5.89 -27.60
CA HIS A 19 11.96 5.91 -26.99
C HIS A 19 11.81 5.56 -25.50
N ASN A 20 12.16 4.32 -25.15
CA ASN A 20 12.49 3.98 -23.78
C ASN A 20 13.72 4.83 -23.41
N TYR A 21 13.51 5.88 -22.63
CA TYR A 21 14.56 6.60 -21.92
C TYR A 21 15.18 5.63 -20.90
N ALA A 22 16.09 4.77 -21.36
CA ALA A 22 17.05 4.11 -20.50
C ALA A 22 17.99 5.21 -19.98
N ARG A 23 17.63 5.83 -18.85
CA ARG A 23 18.57 6.63 -18.07
C ARG A 23 19.79 5.75 -17.76
N PRO A 24 21.02 6.26 -17.90
CA PRO A 24 22.21 5.51 -17.52
C PRO A 24 22.08 5.16 -16.04
N THR A 25 21.88 3.88 -15.75
CA THR A 25 22.04 3.35 -14.41
C THR A 25 23.47 3.66 -14.00
N ARG A 26 23.64 4.41 -12.91
CA ARG A 26 24.90 4.36 -12.19
C ARG A 26 25.03 2.93 -11.70
N ASP A 27 25.86 2.12 -12.35
CA ASP A 27 26.02 0.70 -12.07
C ASP A 27 26.52 0.42 -10.63
N ASN A 28 26.92 1.46 -9.90
CA ASN A 28 27.41 1.48 -8.53
C ASN A 28 26.41 2.09 -7.51
N GLY A 29 25.16 2.38 -7.89
CA GLY A 29 24.15 2.96 -6.99
C GLY A 29 23.34 1.93 -6.21
N ILE A 30 22.71 2.38 -5.12
CA ILE A 30 21.65 1.65 -4.41
C ILE A 30 20.33 2.28 -4.80
N THR A 31 19.46 1.51 -5.45
CA THR A 31 18.12 1.98 -5.83
C THR A 31 17.11 1.49 -4.81
N VAL A 32 16.42 2.44 -4.17
CA VAL A 32 15.29 2.17 -3.27
C VAL A 32 14.01 2.54 -4.01
N ALA A 33 13.20 1.53 -4.32
CA ALA A 33 11.90 1.70 -4.95
C ALA A 33 10.79 1.55 -3.92
N LEU A 34 9.94 2.56 -3.79
CA LEU A 34 8.77 2.56 -2.90
C LEU A 34 7.52 2.36 -3.74
N ILE A 35 6.68 1.42 -3.33
CA ILE A 35 5.54 0.94 -4.14
C ILE A 35 4.27 1.10 -3.32
N SER A 36 3.29 1.85 -3.83
CA SER A 36 1.97 1.95 -3.22
C SER A 36 1.07 0.78 -3.61
N ILE A 37 -0.06 0.65 -2.91
CA ILE A 37 -1.12 -0.29 -3.31
C ILE A 37 -1.83 0.14 -4.61
N SER A 38 -1.81 1.44 -4.93
CA SER A 38 -2.23 1.98 -6.21
C SER A 38 -1.08 1.86 -7.22
N PRO A 39 -1.31 1.30 -8.42
CA PRO A 39 -0.27 1.14 -9.43
C PRO A 39 0.27 2.47 -9.95
N GLU A 40 -0.42 3.58 -9.67
CA GLU A 40 -0.06 4.92 -10.15
C GLU A 40 1.08 5.56 -9.34
N LEU A 41 1.31 5.10 -8.11
CA LEU A 41 2.32 5.66 -7.23
C LEU A 41 3.47 4.67 -6.98
N GLN A 42 4.54 4.86 -7.75
CA GLN A 42 5.83 4.22 -7.53
C GLN A 42 6.94 5.27 -7.62
N THR A 43 7.82 5.31 -6.64
CA THR A 43 8.97 6.21 -6.64
C THR A 43 10.27 5.45 -6.54
N GLN A 44 11.34 6.04 -7.08
CA GLN A 44 12.67 5.47 -7.05
C GLN A 44 13.66 6.53 -6.59
N THR A 45 14.44 6.20 -5.57
CA THR A 45 15.49 7.06 -5.03
C THR A 45 16.82 6.33 -5.15
N VAL A 46 17.82 7.00 -5.72
CA VAL A 46 19.16 6.43 -5.88
C VAL A 46 20.08 7.02 -4.82
N LEU A 47 20.66 6.16 -3.99
CA LEU A 47 21.62 6.50 -2.95
C LEU A 47 23.02 6.00 -3.32
N ARG A 48 24.05 6.61 -2.71
CA ARG A 48 25.46 6.27 -2.91
C ARG A 48 25.82 5.02 -2.12
N ASP A 49 26.59 4.15 -2.75
CA ASP A 49 27.20 2.99 -2.10
C ASP A 49 28.44 3.36 -1.26
N GLY A 50 28.78 2.51 -0.29
CA GLY A 50 30.02 2.58 0.49
C GLY A 50 30.07 3.63 1.61
N ILE A 51 29.07 4.51 1.70
CA ILE A 51 28.98 5.55 2.73
C ILE A 51 27.59 5.57 3.37
N VAL A 52 27.46 6.29 4.49
CA VAL A 52 26.14 6.66 5.01
C VAL A 52 25.54 7.71 4.09
N ASP A 53 24.42 7.38 3.45
CA ASP A 53 23.70 8.29 2.58
C ASP A 53 22.24 8.40 3.00
N LYS A 54 21.70 9.61 2.91
CA LYS A 54 20.34 9.94 3.34
C LYS A 54 19.65 10.77 2.27
N SER A 55 18.41 10.42 1.97
CA SER A 55 17.59 11.18 1.03
C SER A 55 16.11 11.00 1.35
N PRO A 56 15.26 12.04 1.20
CA PRO A 56 13.83 11.82 1.10
C PRO A 56 13.50 11.02 -0.17
N PRO A 57 12.34 10.36 -0.24
CA PRO A 57 11.84 9.79 -1.47
C PRO A 57 11.70 10.83 -2.59
N VAL A 58 12.07 10.46 -3.81
CA VAL A 58 11.89 11.31 -5.00
C VAL A 58 10.45 11.24 -5.50
N GLY A 59 9.75 12.37 -5.55
CA GLY A 59 8.45 12.53 -6.22
C GLY A 59 7.24 12.60 -5.28
N SER A 60 7.17 11.72 -4.27
CA SER A 60 6.11 11.73 -3.25
C SER A 60 6.63 11.07 -1.97
N GLN A 61 6.03 11.38 -0.82
CA GLN A 61 6.33 10.70 0.45
C GLN A 61 5.46 9.46 0.68
N GLY A 62 4.52 9.14 -0.22
CA GLY A 62 3.62 8.00 -0.09
C GLY A 62 2.16 8.40 -0.28
N PRO A 63 1.20 7.55 0.11
CA PRO A 63 1.38 6.32 0.90
C PRO A 63 2.10 5.19 0.17
N TYR A 64 2.90 4.38 0.89
CA TYR A 64 3.60 3.22 0.34
C TYR A 64 3.30 1.95 1.12
N SER A 65 3.32 0.80 0.45
CA SER A 65 3.04 -0.51 1.06
C SER A 65 4.23 -1.48 1.00
N GLN A 66 5.18 -1.23 0.10
CA GLN A 66 6.35 -2.07 -0.07
C GLN A 66 7.59 -1.21 -0.36
N VAL A 67 8.75 -1.77 -0.04
CA VAL A 67 10.06 -1.27 -0.46
C VAL A 67 10.83 -2.36 -1.17
N SER A 68 11.35 -2.06 -2.35
CA SER A 68 12.35 -2.88 -3.02
C SER A 68 13.70 -2.18 -2.96
N ILE A 69 14.76 -2.93 -2.67
CA ILE A 69 16.13 -2.44 -2.70
C ILE A 69 16.85 -3.22 -3.79
N THR A 70 17.50 -2.50 -4.69
CA THR A 70 18.33 -3.08 -5.73
C THR A 70 19.72 -2.50 -5.62
N VAL A 71 20.72 -3.37 -5.44
CA VAL A 71 22.12 -2.98 -5.33
C VAL A 71 22.80 -3.18 -6.68
N GLY A 72 23.28 -2.09 -7.28
CA GLY A 72 23.90 -2.11 -8.60
C GLY A 72 25.06 -3.11 -8.71
N PRO A 73 25.31 -3.70 -9.90
CA PRO A 73 26.30 -4.76 -10.10
C PRO A 73 27.72 -4.36 -9.68
N GLN A 74 28.07 -3.07 -9.73
CA GLN A 74 29.38 -2.53 -9.34
C GLN A 74 29.42 -1.93 -7.93
N ALA A 75 28.37 -2.08 -7.12
CA ALA A 75 28.43 -1.66 -5.71
C ALA A 75 29.48 -2.47 -4.93
N SER A 76 30.30 -1.77 -4.17
CA SER A 76 31.34 -2.29 -3.29
C SER A 76 30.76 -3.07 -2.10
N ASN A 77 29.61 -2.64 -1.55
CA ASN A 77 28.96 -3.32 -0.44
C ASN A 77 27.62 -3.96 -0.86
N LYS A 78 27.68 -5.21 -1.32
CA LYS A 78 26.48 -6.01 -1.65
C LYS A 78 25.58 -6.31 -0.45
N ALA A 79 26.11 -6.21 0.76
CA ALA A 79 25.38 -6.44 2.00
C ALA A 79 24.81 -5.15 2.61
N ILE A 80 24.87 -4.02 1.88
CA ILE A 80 24.32 -2.75 2.34
C ILE A 80 22.85 -2.89 2.72
N ARG A 81 22.46 -2.21 3.80
CA ARG A 81 21.08 -2.17 4.25
C ARG A 81 20.60 -0.72 4.27
N CYS A 82 19.30 -0.54 4.03
CA CYS A 82 18.64 0.74 4.15
C CYS A 82 17.50 0.68 5.16
N GLN A 83 17.30 1.76 5.89
CA GLN A 83 16.19 1.97 6.81
C GLN A 83 15.30 3.07 6.26
N LEU A 84 14.01 2.94 6.49
CA LEU A 84 13.01 3.94 6.13
C LEU A 84 12.47 4.54 7.42
N LEU A 85 12.36 5.86 7.47
CA LEU A 85 11.76 6.57 8.59
C LEU A 85 10.40 7.17 8.20
N ASP A 86 9.46 7.13 9.12
CA ASP A 86 8.18 7.84 8.99
C ASP A 86 8.33 9.35 9.27
N THR A 87 7.23 10.11 9.19
CA THR A 87 7.23 11.56 9.46
C THR A 87 7.57 11.94 10.91
N ALA A 88 7.54 10.99 11.84
CA ALA A 88 7.97 11.16 13.22
C ALA A 88 9.44 10.76 13.44
N GLY A 89 10.15 10.31 12.39
CA GLY A 89 11.53 9.82 12.48
C GLY A 89 11.63 8.39 13.04
N THR A 90 10.54 7.64 13.08
CA THR A 90 10.50 6.26 13.58
C THR A 90 10.78 5.28 12.44
N PRO A 91 11.61 4.23 12.66
CA PRO A 91 11.84 3.20 11.66
C PRO A 91 10.56 2.45 11.28
N ILE A 92 10.28 2.35 9.98
CA ILE A 92 9.14 1.63 9.44
C ILE A 92 9.50 0.13 9.39
N PRO A 93 8.75 -0.76 10.06
CA PRO A 93 9.03 -2.20 10.00
C PRO A 93 8.43 -2.84 8.74
N ALA A 94 9.13 -3.82 8.18
CA ALA A 94 8.67 -4.58 7.02
C ALA A 94 8.96 -6.08 7.13
N ARG A 95 8.21 -6.87 6.36
CA ARG A 95 8.32 -8.32 6.28
C ARG A 95 8.77 -8.79 4.91
N ARG A 96 9.64 -9.80 4.90
CA ARG A 96 10.02 -10.54 3.69
C ARG A 96 10.34 -11.99 4.04
N ASN A 97 9.67 -12.92 3.38
CA ASN A 97 9.83 -14.37 3.61
C ASN A 97 9.72 -14.74 5.11
N GLY A 98 8.72 -14.20 5.81
CA GLY A 98 8.48 -14.43 7.24
C GLY A 98 9.37 -13.62 8.20
N ASN A 99 10.50 -13.05 7.73
CA ASN A 99 11.36 -12.22 8.56
C ASN A 99 10.75 -10.83 8.77
N LEU A 100 10.84 -10.29 9.99
CA LEU A 100 10.49 -8.91 10.34
C LEU A 100 11.78 -8.14 10.62
N ASP A 101 11.96 -6.99 9.98
CA ASP A 101 13.14 -6.12 10.18
C ASP A 101 12.74 -4.64 10.01
N THR A 102 13.61 -3.73 10.45
CA THR A 102 13.52 -2.27 10.20
C THR A 102 14.65 -1.76 9.32
N THR A 103 15.60 -2.64 8.97
CA THR A 103 16.63 -2.40 7.97
C THR A 103 16.48 -3.43 6.87
N PHE A 104 16.67 -3.05 5.62
CA PHE A 104 16.30 -3.85 4.47
C PHE A 104 17.51 -4.02 3.56
N ALA A 105 17.77 -5.23 3.10
CA ALA A 105 18.77 -5.49 2.07
C ALA A 105 18.07 -5.90 0.77
N ASP A 106 18.79 -5.79 -0.36
CA ASP A 106 18.39 -6.38 -1.63
C ASP A 106 18.26 -7.91 -1.47
N GLY A 107 19.37 -8.63 -1.37
CA GLY A 107 19.37 -10.07 -1.14
C GLY A 107 18.57 -10.88 -2.17
N ASP A 108 18.30 -10.32 -3.35
CA ASP A 108 17.66 -10.96 -4.51
C ASP A 108 16.34 -11.68 -4.19
N ALA A 109 15.65 -11.25 -3.14
CA ALA A 109 14.46 -11.91 -2.60
C ALA A 109 13.17 -11.10 -2.85
N GLY A 110 13.24 -10.09 -3.72
CA GLY A 110 12.11 -9.21 -4.02
C GLY A 110 11.84 -8.16 -2.93
N ALA A 111 10.68 -7.51 -3.05
CA ALA A 111 10.28 -6.41 -2.18
C ALA A 111 9.98 -6.88 -0.74
N TRP A 112 10.20 -5.97 0.20
CA TRP A 112 9.72 -6.04 1.56
C TRP A 112 8.34 -5.40 1.67
N THR A 113 7.41 -6.06 2.34
CA THR A 113 6.06 -5.54 2.57
C THR A 113 5.99 -4.90 3.94
N PHE A 114 5.60 -3.64 4.04
CA PHE A 114 5.47 -2.97 5.34
C PHE A 114 4.45 -3.69 6.22
N VAL A 115 4.74 -3.77 7.52
CA VAL A 115 3.83 -4.39 8.50
C VAL A 115 2.50 -3.64 8.48
N THR A 116 2.58 -2.32 8.58
CA THR A 116 1.47 -1.40 8.36
C THR A 116 1.61 -0.87 6.92
N PRO A 117 0.60 -1.03 6.05
CA PRO A 117 0.67 -0.49 4.69
C PRO A 117 0.46 1.03 4.72
N ASP A 118 0.44 1.67 3.56
CA ASP A 118 0.19 3.10 3.37
C ASP A 118 1.05 4.02 4.23
N GLN A 119 2.32 3.66 4.40
CA GLN A 119 3.29 4.40 5.16
C GLN A 119 3.74 5.64 4.39
N LEU A 120 3.76 6.77 5.09
CA LEU A 120 4.49 7.95 4.64
C LEU A 120 5.96 7.77 5.01
N VAL A 121 6.84 7.84 4.01
CA VAL A 121 8.29 7.77 4.17
C VAL A 121 8.82 9.19 4.09
N SER A 122 9.43 9.67 5.17
CA SER A 122 10.06 10.99 5.22
C SER A 122 11.53 10.93 4.82
N GLU A 123 12.23 9.84 5.17
CA GLU A 123 13.66 9.69 4.96
C GLU A 123 14.04 8.23 4.64
N ILE A 124 14.96 8.06 3.71
CA ILE A 124 15.62 6.81 3.35
C ILE A 124 17.08 6.94 3.77
N ILE A 125 17.58 6.01 4.60
CA ILE A 125 18.96 5.99 5.08
C ILE A 125 19.59 4.68 4.64
N CYS A 126 20.66 4.71 3.85
CA CYS A 126 21.47 3.53 3.57
C CYS A 126 22.80 3.67 4.30
N ASP A 127 23.12 2.68 5.16
CA ASP A 127 24.28 2.75 6.05
C ASP A 127 24.99 1.39 6.11
N PRO A 128 26.30 1.31 5.80
CA PRO A 128 27.09 0.07 5.90
C PRO A 128 27.15 -0.54 7.31
N SER A 129 26.91 0.26 8.35
CA SER A 129 26.88 -0.18 9.74
C SER A 129 25.59 -0.91 10.11
N PHE A 130 24.50 -0.70 9.37
CA PHE A 130 23.24 -1.38 9.62
C PHE A 130 23.39 -2.90 9.52
N LYS A 131 22.90 -3.59 10.55
CA LYS A 131 22.88 -5.04 10.63
C LYS A 131 21.44 -5.52 10.55
N LYS A 132 21.27 -6.75 10.08
CA LYS A 132 19.99 -7.45 10.20
C LYS A 132 19.58 -7.40 11.67
N ALA A 133 18.34 -7.00 11.96
CA ALA A 133 17.83 -7.10 13.32
C ALA A 133 18.01 -8.55 13.79
N GLU A 134 18.47 -8.75 15.02
CA GLU A 134 18.51 -10.09 15.58
C GLU A 134 17.10 -10.68 15.49
N PRO A 135 16.95 -11.95 15.07
CA PRO A 135 15.67 -12.61 15.18
C PRO A 135 15.22 -12.46 16.62
N ILE A 136 14.07 -11.83 16.83
CA ILE A 136 13.37 -11.95 18.10
C ILE A 136 13.08 -13.43 18.26
N THR A 137 13.99 -14.13 18.94
CA THR A 137 13.73 -15.46 19.49
C THR A 137 12.46 -15.27 20.30
N PRO A 138 11.34 -15.93 19.93
CA PRO A 138 10.13 -15.82 20.73
C PRO A 138 10.52 -16.12 22.17
N PRO A 139 10.16 -15.29 23.16
CA PRO A 139 10.33 -15.72 24.54
C PRO A 139 9.69 -17.10 24.66
N THR A 140 10.42 -18.06 25.22
CA THR A 140 9.90 -19.39 25.56
C THR A 140 8.81 -19.19 26.62
N VAL A 141 7.61 -18.85 26.18
CA VAL A 141 6.43 -18.73 27.03
C VAL A 141 5.90 -20.14 27.19
N ASN A 142 6.10 -20.70 28.38
CA ASN A 142 5.43 -21.91 28.81
C ASN A 142 3.91 -21.75 28.61
N THR A 143 3.39 -22.67 27.81
CA THR A 143 2.01 -23.05 27.51
C THR A 143 0.98 -22.63 28.56
N THR A 144 -0.11 -21.93 28.16
CA THR A 144 -1.50 -22.45 28.15
C THR A 144 -2.45 -21.52 27.35
N ALA A 145 -3.00 -22.05 26.23
CA ALA A 145 -4.20 -21.64 25.46
C ALA A 145 -4.18 -20.36 24.57
N PRO A 146 -5.04 -20.28 23.52
CA PRO A 146 -5.09 -21.05 22.25
C PRO A 146 -4.74 -20.16 21.02
N PRO A 147 -4.59 -20.72 19.80
CA PRO A 147 -3.86 -20.06 18.72
C PRO A 147 -4.75 -19.09 17.92
N SER A 148 -4.26 -17.88 17.69
CA SER A 148 -4.76 -16.98 16.65
C SER A 148 -3.59 -16.50 15.79
N SER A 149 -3.01 -17.44 15.06
CA SER A 149 -2.25 -17.14 13.84
C SER A 149 -3.25 -16.90 12.71
N SER A 150 -3.84 -15.71 12.64
CA SER A 150 -4.55 -15.29 11.43
C SER A 150 -3.50 -14.94 10.37
N SER A 151 -3.51 -15.69 9.28
CA SER A 151 -2.77 -15.32 8.08
C SER A 151 -3.23 -13.91 7.63
N PRO A 152 -2.37 -13.12 6.95
CA PRO A 152 -2.79 -11.83 6.38
C PRO A 152 -3.94 -11.93 5.36
N SER A 153 -4.39 -13.14 5.01
CA SER A 153 -5.59 -13.45 4.23
C SER A 153 -6.90 -13.28 5.01
N ASP A 154 -6.85 -13.15 6.34
CA ASP A 154 -8.00 -13.19 7.23
C ASP A 154 -8.26 -11.83 7.92
N GLU A 155 -7.70 -10.74 7.39
CA GLU A 155 -7.91 -9.38 7.94
C GLU A 155 -8.83 -8.56 7.04
N ILE A 156 -9.64 -7.71 7.67
CA ILE A 156 -10.46 -6.70 6.99
C ILE A 156 -9.62 -5.44 6.89
N ARG A 157 -9.52 -4.85 5.70
CA ARG A 157 -8.85 -3.57 5.49
C ARG A 157 -9.86 -2.52 5.08
N VAL A 158 -9.76 -1.34 5.66
CA VAL A 158 -10.58 -0.18 5.33
C VAL A 158 -9.65 0.94 4.92
N LEU A 159 -9.71 1.37 3.67
CA LEU A 159 -8.97 2.50 3.12
C LEU A 159 -9.90 3.71 3.08
N LEU A 160 -9.55 4.75 3.82
CA LEU A 160 -10.19 6.06 3.71
C LEU A 160 -9.36 6.94 2.81
N SER A 161 -9.97 7.64 1.86
CA SER A 161 -9.24 8.51 0.94
C SER A 161 -9.91 9.87 0.77
N ASN A 162 -9.09 10.83 0.37
CA ASN A 162 -9.54 12.10 -0.16
C ASN A 162 -8.84 12.27 -1.51
N GLN A 163 -9.46 11.83 -2.61
CA GLN A 163 -8.81 11.91 -3.93
C GLN A 163 -8.39 13.32 -4.39
N ALA A 164 -8.66 14.39 -3.61
CA ALA A 164 -8.09 15.71 -3.86
C ALA A 164 -6.61 15.83 -3.42
N THR A 165 -6.11 14.96 -2.53
CA THR A 165 -4.75 15.04 -1.97
C THR A 165 -3.89 13.80 -2.23
N GLU A 166 -4.36 12.83 -3.03
CA GLU A 166 -3.69 11.53 -3.32
C GLU A 166 -3.38 10.64 -2.09
N THR A 167 -3.63 11.12 -0.87
CA THR A 167 -3.37 10.40 0.38
C THR A 167 -4.60 9.62 0.83
N GLY A 168 -4.45 8.29 0.88
CA GLY A 168 -5.36 7.39 1.59
C GLY A 168 -4.72 6.87 2.87
N ILE A 169 -5.53 6.64 3.90
CA ILE A 169 -5.12 5.97 5.15
C ILE A 169 -5.82 4.62 5.25
N SER A 170 -5.05 3.54 5.38
CA SER A 170 -5.58 2.20 5.62
C SER A 170 -5.61 1.85 7.10
N PHE A 171 -6.71 1.21 7.46
CA PHE A 171 -7.01 0.66 8.77
C PHE A 171 -7.21 -0.85 8.65
N ARG A 172 -6.88 -1.59 9.70
CA ARG A 172 -7.04 -3.04 9.75
C ARG A 172 -7.90 -3.44 10.94
N LEU A 173 -8.87 -4.32 10.70
CA LEU A 173 -9.70 -4.95 11.70
C LEU A 173 -9.58 -6.47 11.55
N PRO A 174 -9.54 -7.24 12.65
CA PRO A 174 -9.48 -8.70 12.57
C PRO A 174 -10.80 -9.24 11.99
N ASN A 175 -10.77 -10.28 11.14
CA ASN A 175 -11.99 -10.98 10.75
C ASN A 175 -12.32 -12.07 11.80
N SER A 176 -12.75 -11.65 12.98
CA SER A 176 -13.06 -12.56 14.10
C SER A 176 -14.41 -13.25 13.98
N GLY A 177 -15.23 -12.87 12.97
CA GLY A 177 -16.62 -13.31 12.86
C GLY A 177 -17.57 -12.69 13.89
N VAL A 178 -17.09 -11.71 14.67
CA VAL A 178 -17.90 -10.89 15.57
C VAL A 178 -17.73 -9.41 15.24
N ARG A 179 -18.45 -8.55 15.97
CA ARG A 179 -18.34 -7.09 15.85
C ARG A 179 -16.95 -6.61 16.25
N GLU A 180 -16.32 -5.85 15.37
CA GLU A 180 -15.03 -5.21 15.59
C GLU A 180 -15.16 -3.70 15.46
N GLU A 181 -14.44 -2.97 16.32
CA GLU A 181 -14.42 -1.51 16.32
C GLU A 181 -12.99 -0.99 16.34
N LEU A 182 -12.73 0.06 15.56
CA LEU A 182 -11.46 0.75 15.53
C LEU A 182 -11.66 2.25 15.67
N GLU A 183 -11.00 2.84 16.66
CA GLU A 183 -10.95 4.29 16.83
C GLU A 183 -9.97 4.91 15.82
N VAL A 184 -10.43 5.91 15.08
CA VAL A 184 -9.61 6.64 14.10
C VAL A 184 -9.16 7.95 14.72
N LYS A 185 -7.85 8.09 14.91
CA LYS A 185 -7.22 9.27 15.52
C LYS A 185 -6.78 10.34 14.51
N SER A 186 -7.04 10.13 13.22
CA SER A 186 -6.75 11.12 12.19
C SER A 186 -7.61 12.38 12.35
N THR A 187 -7.05 13.53 11.98
CA THR A 187 -7.73 14.82 11.82
C THR A 187 -8.01 15.15 10.36
N GLU A 188 -7.63 14.26 9.44
CA GLU A 188 -7.87 14.45 8.00
C GLU A 188 -9.35 14.24 7.66
N MET A 189 -9.78 14.96 6.62
CA MET A 189 -11.11 14.81 6.06
C MET A 189 -11.08 13.85 4.88
N PHE A 190 -11.95 12.85 4.91
CA PHE A 190 -12.09 11.82 3.88
C PHE A 190 -13.39 11.99 3.12
N LYS A 191 -13.40 11.59 1.86
CA LYS A 191 -14.58 11.63 0.99
C LYS A 191 -14.94 10.26 0.41
N ASP A 192 -14.02 9.28 0.47
CA ASP A 192 -14.27 7.94 -0.03
C ASP A 192 -13.82 6.88 0.99
N VAL A 193 -14.45 5.71 0.93
CA VAL A 193 -14.05 4.51 1.66
C VAL A 193 -14.02 3.29 0.74
N ARG A 194 -12.95 2.51 0.84
CA ARG A 194 -12.83 1.19 0.20
C ARG A 194 -12.61 0.13 1.27
N ILE A 195 -13.34 -0.97 1.17
CA ILE A 195 -13.20 -2.11 2.07
C ILE A 195 -12.58 -3.24 1.27
N PHE A 196 -11.58 -3.89 1.84
CA PHE A 196 -11.01 -5.13 1.35
C PHE A 196 -11.27 -6.20 2.40
N SER A 197 -11.89 -7.29 2.01
CA SER A 197 -12.26 -8.36 2.93
C SER A 197 -11.89 -9.72 2.36
N PRO A 198 -11.65 -10.73 3.22
CA PRO A 198 -11.39 -12.08 2.76
C PRO A 198 -12.55 -12.60 1.91
N ALA A 199 -12.25 -13.39 0.86
CA ALA A 199 -13.25 -13.94 -0.06
C ALA A 199 -14.41 -14.67 0.64
N ALA A 200 -14.14 -15.28 1.80
CA ALA A 200 -15.15 -15.97 2.61
C ALA A 200 -16.25 -15.04 3.17
N VAL A 201 -15.97 -13.75 3.33
CA VAL A 201 -16.89 -12.77 3.95
C VAL A 201 -17.16 -11.54 3.07
N GLU A 202 -16.68 -11.54 1.83
CA GLU A 202 -16.69 -10.38 0.92
C GLU A 202 -18.06 -9.73 0.70
N ASN A 203 -19.11 -10.56 0.74
CA ASN A 203 -20.49 -10.14 0.52
C ASN A 203 -21.35 -10.14 1.79
N SER A 204 -20.88 -10.76 2.88
CA SER A 204 -21.64 -10.93 4.13
C SER A 204 -21.22 -9.95 5.20
N LEU A 205 -19.93 -9.63 5.29
CA LEU A 205 -19.43 -8.63 6.22
C LEU A 205 -19.69 -7.23 5.68
N ARG A 206 -20.20 -6.35 6.55
CA ARG A 206 -20.32 -4.93 6.27
C ARG A 206 -19.62 -4.12 7.35
N CYS A 207 -19.11 -2.96 6.96
CA CYS A 207 -18.55 -1.99 7.88
C CYS A 207 -19.30 -0.66 7.79
N GLN A 208 -19.40 0.03 8.90
CA GLN A 208 -19.97 1.36 9.04
C GLN A 208 -18.84 2.33 9.42
N ILE A 209 -18.88 3.51 8.80
CA ILE A 209 -17.97 4.60 9.10
C ILE A 209 -18.74 5.62 9.95
N LEU A 210 -18.19 5.96 11.12
CA LEU A 210 -18.73 6.98 12.00
C LEU A 210 -17.81 8.19 12.01
N ASP A 211 -18.38 9.38 11.96
CA ASP A 211 -17.62 10.62 12.12
C ASP A 211 -17.16 10.83 13.58
N LYS A 212 -16.52 11.96 13.86
CA LYS A 212 -16.06 12.31 15.22
C LYS A 212 -17.20 12.58 16.20
N ALA A 213 -18.40 12.90 15.72
CA ALA A 213 -19.60 13.04 16.56
C ALA A 213 -20.25 11.68 16.86
N GLY A 214 -19.88 10.63 16.11
CA GLY A 214 -20.45 9.30 16.21
C GLY A 214 -21.61 9.07 15.24
N ASP A 215 -21.86 10.00 14.32
CA ASP A 215 -22.91 9.87 13.32
C ASP A 215 -22.45 9.01 12.14
N ALA A 216 -23.35 8.16 11.64
CA ALA A 216 -23.06 7.27 10.54
C ALA A 216 -22.95 8.01 9.21
N VAL A 217 -21.83 7.81 8.52
CA VAL A 217 -21.62 8.35 7.17
C VAL A 217 -22.48 7.56 6.19
N THR A 218 -23.21 8.27 5.34
CA THR A 218 -23.89 7.70 4.18
C THR A 218 -22.96 7.79 2.97
N ALA A 219 -22.74 6.68 2.27
CA ALA A 219 -21.94 6.63 1.06
C ALA A 219 -22.69 5.94 -0.09
N LYS A 220 -22.21 6.16 -1.31
CA LYS A 220 -22.78 5.69 -2.56
C LYS A 220 -21.77 4.89 -3.37
N ARG A 221 -22.23 3.79 -3.96
CA ARG A 221 -21.48 2.99 -4.94
C ARG A 221 -22.40 2.49 -6.06
N GLY A 222 -22.19 3.01 -7.26
CA GLY A 222 -23.14 2.85 -8.36
C GLY A 222 -24.50 3.43 -7.95
N GLU A 223 -25.56 2.64 -8.05
CA GLU A 223 -26.90 3.04 -7.61
C GLU A 223 -27.17 2.80 -6.12
N ASN A 224 -26.28 2.09 -5.42
CA ASN A 224 -26.47 1.76 -4.01
C ASN A 224 -26.08 2.94 -3.13
N VAL A 225 -26.96 3.34 -2.22
CA VAL A 225 -26.72 4.34 -1.16
C VAL A 225 -27.01 3.67 0.17
N ASP A 226 -26.04 3.69 1.09
CA ASP A 226 -26.15 2.96 2.37
C ASP A 226 -25.31 3.67 3.45
N THR A 227 -25.45 3.26 4.70
CA THR A 227 -24.59 3.64 5.85
C THR A 227 -23.69 2.48 6.30
N THR A 228 -23.92 1.29 5.76
CA THR A 228 -23.05 0.12 5.96
C THR A 228 -22.56 -0.35 4.60
N PHE A 229 -21.30 -0.76 4.51
CA PHE A 229 -20.60 -0.94 3.25
C PHE A 229 -19.96 -2.32 3.24
N SER A 230 -20.10 -3.07 2.15
CA SER A 230 -19.32 -4.28 1.92
C SER A 230 -18.23 -4.03 0.88
N ASP A 231 -17.21 -4.87 0.86
CA ASP A 231 -16.22 -4.92 -0.21
C ASP A 231 -16.91 -5.22 -1.55
N GLY A 232 -17.54 -6.39 -1.69
CA GLY A 232 -18.27 -6.78 -2.89
C GLY A 232 -17.47 -6.68 -4.19
N GLY A 233 -16.13 -6.65 -4.13
CA GLY A 233 -15.22 -6.72 -5.27
C GLY A 233 -15.29 -5.52 -6.23
N LYS A 234 -15.86 -4.40 -5.77
CA LYS A 234 -16.18 -3.24 -6.61
C LYS A 234 -15.33 -2.02 -6.24
N GLU A 235 -15.54 -0.95 -7.00
CA GLU A 235 -14.96 0.38 -6.74
C GLU A 235 -15.30 0.89 -5.33
N GLU A 236 -14.66 1.99 -4.93
CA GLU A 236 -14.86 2.61 -3.63
C GLU A 236 -16.27 3.20 -3.44
N TRP A 237 -16.64 3.45 -2.18
CA TRP A 237 -17.87 4.12 -1.79
C TRP A 237 -17.58 5.60 -1.58
N GLY A 238 -18.22 6.45 -2.40
CA GLY A 238 -18.12 7.90 -2.26
C GLY A 238 -19.11 8.44 -1.24
N PHE A 239 -18.62 9.20 -0.27
CA PHE A 239 -19.44 9.81 0.77
C PHE A 239 -20.43 10.81 0.15
N VAL A 240 -21.69 10.72 0.59
CA VAL A 240 -22.77 11.62 0.15
C VAL A 240 -23.31 12.46 1.29
N ARG A 241 -23.36 11.91 2.51
CA ARG A 241 -23.79 12.65 3.70
C ARG A 241 -22.97 12.24 4.92
N PRO A 242 -22.15 13.17 5.45
CA PRO A 242 -21.64 14.36 4.76
C PRO A 242 -20.81 13.98 3.51
N VAL A 243 -20.62 14.90 2.55
CA VAL A 243 -19.80 14.64 1.34
C VAL A 243 -18.31 14.46 1.68
N MET A 244 -17.88 15.01 2.81
CA MET A 244 -16.53 14.84 3.33
C MET A 244 -16.58 14.97 4.86
N THR A 245 -15.80 14.16 5.59
CA THR A 245 -15.77 14.22 7.06
C THR A 245 -14.49 13.66 7.67
N THR A 246 -14.20 14.10 8.89
CA THR A 246 -13.22 13.45 9.75
C THR A 246 -13.84 12.18 10.33
N VAL A 247 -13.20 11.04 10.10
CA VAL A 247 -13.67 9.76 10.65
C VAL A 247 -13.21 9.62 12.10
N GLY A 248 -14.15 9.25 12.98
CA GLY A 248 -13.89 8.97 14.38
C GLY A 248 -13.81 7.48 14.69
N ARG A 249 -14.60 6.65 13.97
CA ARG A 249 -14.63 5.21 14.22
C ARG A 249 -14.97 4.41 12.97
N ILE A 250 -14.43 3.21 12.89
CA ILE A 250 -14.79 2.18 11.91
C ILE A 250 -15.38 1.01 12.69
N VAL A 251 -16.54 0.52 12.28
CA VAL A 251 -17.21 -0.63 12.90
C VAL A 251 -17.46 -1.67 11.83
N CYS A 252 -16.94 -2.88 11.96
CA CYS A 252 -17.26 -4.00 11.07
C CYS A 252 -18.06 -5.03 11.85
N ASP A 253 -19.28 -5.31 11.42
CA ASP A 253 -20.22 -6.14 12.17
C ASP A 253 -20.95 -7.09 11.21
N PRO A 254 -20.83 -8.43 11.37
CA PRO A 254 -21.58 -9.39 10.56
C PRO A 254 -23.11 -9.26 10.69
N ALA A 255 -23.61 -8.61 11.75
CA ALA A 255 -25.04 -8.35 11.93
C ALA A 255 -25.55 -7.17 11.07
N PHE A 256 -24.66 -6.37 10.48
CA PHE A 256 -25.08 -5.30 9.59
C PHE A 256 -25.68 -5.87 8.30
N VAL A 257 -26.87 -5.39 7.98
CA VAL A 257 -27.60 -5.73 6.75
C VAL A 257 -27.65 -4.53 5.83
N LYS A 258 -27.73 -4.79 4.52
CA LYS A 258 -27.97 -3.74 3.54
C LYS A 258 -29.27 -3.02 3.90
N ALA A 259 -29.25 -1.69 3.94
CA ALA A 259 -30.48 -0.92 4.13
C ALA A 259 -31.47 -1.30 3.03
N SER A 260 -32.67 -1.74 3.41
CA SER A 260 -33.73 -2.02 2.44
C SER A 260 -34.12 -0.71 1.76
N ALA A 261 -34.08 -0.71 0.42
CA ALA A 261 -34.50 0.43 -0.40
C ALA A 261 -36.01 0.67 -0.30
#